data_AF-A0A221W2C5-F1
#
_entry.id   AF-A0A221W2C5-F1
#
_cell.length_a   1.000
_cell.length_b   1.000
_cell.length_c   1.000
_cell.angle_alpha   90.00
_cell.angle_beta   90.00
_cell.angle_gamma   90.00
#
_symmetry.space_group_name_H-M   'P 1'
#
loop_
_entity.id
_entity.type
_entity.pdbx_description
1 polymer ?
#
loop_
_entity_poly.entity_id
_entity_poly.type
_entity_poly.pdbx_seq_one_letter_code
_entity_poly.pdbx_strand_id
1 'polypeptide(L)'
;MRSSVKIGNLVLMDGTWSSLSAGGALAVVGAVVGASSGAAGARALRSIRAPAPVPVYWCAGLVGLLWTIAALRASAGALSGWWLAVSWATGLLTVLAVGADLAHRRLPDLLTLRAPPVLLSLIVLAAWAAGDGAVVGRALLGGLVLTACYAFVHLLSPQAMGAGDVKLAMTVGMVSAAVSWPGWLLTVILAPLITGVAGLVIAFRRGGTAPVPHGPGMVIPVWLLVTFRP
;
A
#
# COMPACT_ATOMS: atom_id res chain seq x y z
N MET A 1 -36.05 22.27 22.90
CA MET A 1 -35.56 23.23 23.92
C MET A 1 -34.24 22.71 24.46
N ARG A 2 -33.11 23.28 24.02
CA ARG A 2 -31.77 22.97 24.54
C ARG A 2 -31.53 23.85 25.76
N SER A 3 -31.40 23.26 26.94
CA SER A 3 -31.04 23.99 28.15
C SER A 3 -29.53 24.27 28.15
N SER A 4 -29.15 25.50 27.86
CA SER A 4 -27.77 25.98 28.06
C SER A 4 -27.61 26.37 29.52
N VAL A 5 -26.89 25.57 30.29
CA VAL A 5 -26.43 25.95 31.63
C VAL A 5 -25.18 26.82 31.45
N LYS A 6 -25.28 28.10 31.83
CA LYS A 6 -24.20 29.09 31.74
C LYS A 6 -23.44 29.10 33.08
N ILE A 7 -22.23 28.56 33.11
CA ILE A 7 -21.30 28.72 34.24
C ILE A 7 -20.11 29.57 33.75
N GLY A 8 -20.15 30.87 34.03
CA GLY A 8 -19.02 31.79 33.81
C GLY A 8 -18.70 32.17 32.36
N ASN A 9 -17.73 33.08 32.21
CA ASN A 9 -17.18 33.60 30.93
C ASN A 9 -16.24 32.61 30.21
N LEU A 10 -16.35 31.31 30.50
CA LEU A 10 -15.58 30.28 29.80
C LEU A 10 -16.29 29.92 28.49
N VAL A 11 -15.74 30.42 27.38
CA VAL A 11 -16.04 29.90 26.04
C VAL A 11 -15.50 28.47 26.01
N LEU A 12 -16.38 27.51 26.28
CA LEU A 12 -16.09 26.08 26.16
C LEU A 12 -15.84 25.74 24.69
N MET A 13 -14.61 25.35 24.38
CA MET A 13 -14.21 24.70 23.13
C MET A 13 -14.76 23.26 23.10
N ASP A 14 -16.08 23.10 23.00
CA ASP A 14 -16.74 21.77 23.10
C ASP A 14 -16.50 20.86 21.88
N GLY A 15 -15.94 21.38 20.78
CA GLY A 15 -15.70 20.63 19.54
C GLY A 15 -14.33 19.96 19.42
N THR A 16 -13.33 20.39 20.18
CA THR A 16 -11.94 19.92 20.02
C THR A 16 -11.67 18.66 20.84
N TRP A 17 -12.27 18.51 22.02
CA TRP A 17 -12.10 17.32 22.87
C TRP A 17 -12.74 16.06 22.28
N SER A 18 -13.90 16.19 21.62
CA SER A 18 -14.59 15.08 20.97
C SER A 18 -13.83 14.59 19.72
N SER A 19 -13.25 15.51 18.94
CA SER A 19 -12.45 15.18 17.76
C SER A 19 -11.05 14.63 18.11
N LEU A 20 -10.40 15.15 19.15
CA LEU A 20 -9.12 14.64 19.65
C LEU A 20 -9.25 13.23 20.25
N SER A 21 -10.33 12.95 20.99
CA SER A 21 -10.60 11.61 21.53
C SER A 21 -11.03 10.63 20.44
N ALA A 22 -11.81 11.07 19.44
CA ALA A 22 -12.16 10.25 18.27
C ALA A 22 -10.93 9.91 17.41
N GLY A 23 -10.04 10.87 17.17
CA GLY A 23 -8.78 10.64 16.45
C GLY A 23 -7.85 9.67 17.20
N GLY A 24 -7.75 9.82 18.52
CA GLY A 24 -7.00 8.90 19.38
C GLY A 24 -7.57 7.46 19.34
N ALA A 25 -8.89 7.31 19.42
CA ALA A 25 -9.55 6.01 19.34
C ALA A 25 -9.33 5.34 17.97
N LEU A 26 -9.45 6.09 16.88
CA LEU A 26 -9.20 5.59 15.51
C LEU A 26 -7.74 5.21 15.30
N ALA A 27 -6.80 5.95 15.90
CA ALA A 27 -5.38 5.61 15.87
C ALA A 27 -5.09 4.28 16.58
N VAL A 28 -5.69 4.05 17.76
CA VAL A 28 -5.54 2.78 18.50
C VAL A 28 -6.16 1.61 17.72
N VAL A 29 -7.36 1.79 17.17
CA VAL A 29 -8.01 0.76 16.35
C VAL A 29 -7.16 0.47 15.10
N GLY A 30 -6.67 1.50 14.40
CA GLY A 30 -5.78 1.36 13.25
C GLY A 30 -4.51 0.58 13.60
N ALA A 31 -3.87 0.90 14.74
CA ALA A 31 -2.69 0.21 15.22
C ALA A 31 -2.95 -1.28 15.50
N VAL A 32 -4.03 -1.59 16.23
CA VAL A 32 -4.37 -2.96 16.63
C VAL A 32 -4.75 -3.80 15.41
N VAL A 33 -5.64 -3.31 14.56
CA VAL A 33 -6.07 -4.06 13.37
C VAL A 33 -4.91 -4.20 12.39
N GLY A 34 -4.10 -3.16 12.21
CA GLY A 34 -2.90 -3.21 11.38
C GLY A 34 -1.88 -4.24 11.89
N ALA A 35 -1.57 -4.22 13.19
CA ALA A 35 -0.65 -5.18 13.79
C ALA A 35 -1.17 -6.62 13.70
N SER A 36 -2.46 -6.83 13.90
CA SER A 36 -3.13 -8.13 13.76
C SER A 36 -3.01 -8.66 12.33
N SER A 37 -3.30 -7.80 11.35
CA SER A 37 -3.26 -8.11 9.92
C SER A 37 -1.83 -8.43 9.46
N GLY A 38 -0.85 -7.62 9.89
CA GLY A 38 0.57 -7.86 9.61
C GLY A 38 1.07 -9.16 10.22
N ALA A 39 0.67 -9.48 11.45
CA ALA A 39 1.02 -10.74 12.09
C ALA A 39 0.35 -11.95 11.41
N ALA A 40 -0.91 -11.83 11.02
CA ALA A 40 -1.63 -12.86 10.28
C ALA A 40 -1.00 -13.11 8.89
N GLY A 41 -0.66 -12.05 8.16
CA GLY A 41 0.04 -12.14 6.88
C GLY A 41 1.41 -12.81 7.00
N ALA A 42 2.21 -12.43 8.00
CA ALA A 42 3.51 -13.07 8.25
C ALA A 42 3.38 -14.55 8.65
N ARG A 43 2.34 -14.93 9.41
CA ARG A 43 2.04 -16.34 9.74
C ARG A 43 1.56 -17.11 8.52
N ALA A 44 0.73 -16.52 7.67
CA ALA A 44 0.28 -17.13 6.43
C ALA A 44 1.47 -17.43 5.50
N LEU A 45 2.43 -16.50 5.36
CA LEU A 45 3.67 -16.69 4.60
C LEU A 45 4.53 -17.86 5.11
N ARG A 46 4.48 -18.17 6.41
CA ARG A 46 5.17 -19.35 6.99
C ARG A 46 4.49 -20.68 6.66
N SER A 47 3.18 -20.68 6.37
CA SER A 47 2.40 -21.90 6.11
C SER A 47 2.45 -22.38 4.65
N ILE A 48 3.18 -21.70 3.78
CA ILE A 48 3.17 -21.92 2.32
C ILE A 48 4.36 -22.81 1.90
N ARG A 49 4.16 -23.62 0.84
CA ARG A 49 5.12 -24.61 0.28
C ARG A 49 6.50 -24.06 -0.11
N ALA A 50 6.60 -22.75 -0.38
CA ALA A 50 7.86 -22.03 -0.55
C ALA A 50 7.94 -20.94 0.54
N PRO A 51 8.34 -21.31 1.77
CA PRO A 51 8.26 -20.42 2.91
C PRO A 51 9.25 -19.27 2.74
N ALA A 52 8.74 -18.05 2.75
CA ALA A 52 9.51 -16.83 2.88
C ALA A 52 9.33 -16.31 4.31
N PRO A 53 9.96 -16.91 5.34
CA PRO A 53 9.78 -16.49 6.72
C PRO A 53 10.22 -15.04 6.89
N VAL A 54 9.24 -14.17 7.09
CA VAL A 54 9.44 -12.77 7.47
C VAL A 54 9.27 -12.67 9.00
N PRO A 55 10.08 -11.88 9.71
CA PRO A 55 9.89 -11.66 11.14
C PRO A 55 8.53 -11.00 11.44
N VAL A 56 7.66 -11.75 12.15
CA VAL A 56 6.27 -11.38 12.47
C VAL A 56 6.18 -10.04 13.20
N TYR A 57 7.14 -9.75 14.09
CA TYR A 57 7.15 -8.54 14.90
C TYR A 57 7.39 -7.27 14.07
N TRP A 58 8.29 -7.31 13.08
CA TRP A 58 8.50 -6.20 12.15
C TRP A 58 7.26 -5.96 11.28
N CYS A 59 6.64 -7.02 10.75
CA CYS A 59 5.43 -6.90 9.94
C CYS A 59 4.26 -6.32 10.76
N ALA A 60 4.05 -6.79 11.99
CA ALA A 60 3.01 -6.28 12.87
C ALA A 60 3.23 -4.79 13.20
N GLY A 61 4.46 -4.41 13.57
CA GLY A 61 4.78 -3.02 13.91
C GLY A 61 4.61 -2.06 12.72
N LEU A 62 5.14 -2.43 11.55
CA LEU A 62 5.08 -1.58 10.36
C LEU A 62 3.66 -1.46 9.80
N VAL A 63 2.90 -2.56 9.68
CA VAL A 63 1.50 -2.49 9.22
C VAL A 63 0.65 -1.71 10.22
N GLY A 64 0.86 -1.93 11.53
CA GLY A 64 0.24 -1.14 12.59
C GLY A 64 0.50 0.36 12.41
N LEU A 65 1.76 0.76 12.18
CA LEU A 65 2.13 2.15 11.96
C LEU A 65 1.45 2.75 10.71
N LEU A 66 1.50 2.06 9.56
CA LEU A 66 0.87 2.54 8.32
C LEU A 66 -0.65 2.72 8.47
N TRP A 67 -1.30 1.80 9.20
CA TRP A 67 -2.74 1.86 9.45
C TRP A 67 -3.11 2.95 10.44
N THR A 68 -2.28 3.21 11.46
CA THR A 68 -2.43 4.37 12.34
C THR A 68 -2.35 5.68 11.56
N ILE A 69 -1.40 5.82 10.64
CA ILE A 69 -1.27 7.01 9.78
C ILE A 69 -2.52 7.20 8.91
N ALA A 70 -3.01 6.13 8.28
CA ALA A 70 -4.23 6.18 7.46
C ALA A 70 -5.47 6.54 8.30
N ALA A 71 -5.60 5.99 9.51
CA ALA A 71 -6.71 6.26 10.42
C ALA A 71 -6.70 7.71 10.93
N LEU A 72 -5.52 8.24 11.29
CA LEU A 72 -5.36 9.65 11.66
C LEU A 72 -5.75 10.57 10.51
N ARG A 73 -5.30 10.27 9.30
CA ARG A 73 -5.67 11.06 8.11
C ARG A 73 -7.16 11.03 7.81
N ALA A 74 -7.82 9.88 7.98
CA ALA A 74 -9.27 9.80 7.83
C ALA A 74 -10.00 10.60 8.93
N SER A 75 -9.53 10.55 10.17
CA SER A 75 -10.09 11.35 11.28
C SER A 75 -9.94 12.85 11.09
N ALA A 76 -8.89 13.29 10.37
CA ALA A 76 -8.67 14.68 9.99
C ALA A 76 -9.46 15.10 8.73
N GLY A 77 -10.28 14.22 8.15
CA GLY A 77 -11.00 14.47 6.90
C GLY A 77 -10.11 14.51 5.65
N ALA A 78 -8.83 14.18 5.77
CA ALA A 78 -7.84 14.20 4.69
C ALA A 78 -7.81 12.90 3.88
N LEU A 79 -8.62 11.90 4.24
CA LEU A 79 -8.87 10.67 3.50
C LEU A 79 -10.36 10.34 3.60
N SER A 80 -10.98 9.99 2.49
CA SER A 80 -12.36 9.57 2.49
C SER A 80 -12.50 8.18 3.13
N GLY A 81 -13.57 7.98 3.92
CA GLY A 81 -13.84 6.69 4.58
C GLY A 81 -14.00 5.52 3.60
N TRP A 82 -14.53 5.77 2.40
CA TRP A 82 -14.68 4.74 1.37
C TRP A 82 -13.35 4.31 0.73
N TRP A 83 -12.31 5.14 0.80
CA TRP A 83 -10.97 4.83 0.29
C TRP A 83 -10.05 4.18 1.33
N LEU A 84 -10.45 4.22 2.61
CA LEU A 84 -9.64 3.73 3.73
C LEU A 84 -9.27 2.25 3.58
N ALA A 85 -10.20 1.42 3.08
CA ALA A 85 -9.96 0.01 2.87
C ALA A 85 -8.88 -0.26 1.79
N VAL A 86 -8.81 0.59 0.76
CA VAL A 86 -7.77 0.52 -0.28
C VAL A 86 -6.41 0.90 0.31
N SER A 87 -6.34 1.95 1.13
CA SER A 87 -5.12 2.35 1.87
C SER A 87 -4.63 1.25 2.83
N TRP A 88 -5.55 0.56 3.49
CA TRP A 88 -5.23 -0.53 4.41
C TRP A 88 -4.67 -1.76 3.68
N ALA A 89 -5.34 -2.19 2.61
CA ALA A 89 -4.91 -3.34 1.80
C ALA A 89 -3.55 -3.10 1.14
N THR A 90 -3.32 -1.89 0.61
CA THR A 90 -2.04 -1.50 0.00
C THR A 90 -0.92 -1.44 1.03
N GLY A 91 -1.16 -0.91 2.23
CA GLY A 91 -0.14 -0.88 3.30
C GLY A 91 0.29 -2.27 3.76
N LEU A 92 -0.66 -3.20 3.88
CA LEU A 92 -0.36 -4.60 4.18
C LEU A 92 0.47 -5.24 3.06
N LEU A 93 0.07 -5.04 1.80
CA LEU A 93 0.81 -5.54 0.64
C LEU A 93 2.25 -4.99 0.62
N THR A 94 2.44 -3.70 0.86
CA THR A 94 3.77 -3.06 0.87
C THR A 94 4.70 -3.70 1.89
N VAL A 95 4.24 -3.86 3.14
CA VAL A 95 5.10 -4.41 4.21
C VAL A 95 5.42 -5.89 3.95
N LEU A 96 4.45 -6.68 3.48
CA LEU A 96 4.67 -8.10 3.19
C LEU A 96 5.57 -8.28 1.96
N ALA A 97 5.39 -7.49 0.91
CA ALA A 97 6.22 -7.53 -0.29
C ALA A 97 7.66 -7.11 0.01
N VAL A 98 7.86 -6.00 0.74
CA VAL A 98 9.19 -5.54 1.16
C VAL A 98 9.86 -6.57 2.06
N GLY A 99 9.14 -7.11 3.04
CA GLY A 99 9.68 -8.12 3.95
C GLY A 99 10.07 -9.42 3.26
N ALA A 100 9.25 -9.90 2.33
CA ALA A 100 9.55 -11.10 1.56
C ALA A 100 10.72 -10.89 0.57
N ASP A 101 10.77 -9.73 -0.10
CA ASP A 101 11.81 -9.41 -1.06
C ASP A 101 13.19 -9.22 -0.39
N LEU A 102 13.24 -8.51 0.74
CA LEU A 102 14.48 -8.33 1.51
C LEU A 102 14.99 -9.63 2.13
N ALA A 103 14.09 -10.50 2.60
CA ALA A 103 14.47 -11.72 3.30
C ALA A 103 14.85 -12.87 2.34
N HIS A 104 14.16 -13.00 1.21
CA HIS A 104 14.27 -14.20 0.35
C HIS A 104 14.53 -13.91 -1.13
N ARG A 105 14.57 -12.64 -1.54
CA ARG A 105 14.77 -12.19 -2.94
C ARG A 105 13.91 -12.94 -3.96
N ARG A 106 12.75 -13.41 -3.51
CA ARG A 106 11.75 -14.11 -4.30
C ARG A 106 10.40 -13.63 -3.82
N LEU A 107 9.67 -12.97 -4.71
CA LEU A 107 8.30 -12.59 -4.42
C LEU A 107 7.41 -13.83 -4.42
N PRO A 108 6.71 -14.15 -3.32
CA PRO A 108 5.79 -15.28 -3.28
C PRO A 108 4.66 -15.05 -4.29
N ASP A 109 4.46 -16.00 -5.21
CA ASP A 109 3.36 -15.97 -6.19
C ASP A 109 1.99 -15.76 -5.55
N LEU A 110 1.84 -16.10 -4.27
CA LEU A 110 0.64 -15.88 -3.49
C LEU A 110 0.31 -14.41 -3.24
N LEU A 111 1.30 -13.54 -3.07
CA LEU A 111 1.05 -12.10 -2.91
C LEU A 111 0.66 -11.49 -4.24
N THR A 112 1.32 -11.90 -5.33
CA THR A 112 1.09 -11.32 -6.65
C THR A 112 -0.13 -11.89 -7.37
N LEU A 113 -0.56 -13.12 -7.08
CA LEU A 113 -1.76 -13.72 -7.65
C LEU A 113 -3.04 -13.36 -6.88
N ARG A 114 -2.96 -13.22 -5.55
CA ARG A 114 -4.14 -12.90 -4.70
C ARG A 114 -4.37 -11.41 -4.52
N ALA A 115 -3.35 -10.56 -4.62
CA ALA A 115 -3.52 -9.12 -4.41
C ALA A 115 -4.37 -8.42 -5.50
N PRO A 116 -4.21 -8.69 -6.81
CA PRO A 116 -5.00 -8.02 -7.85
C PRO A 116 -6.52 -8.19 -7.67
N PRO A 117 -7.09 -9.40 -7.48
CA PRO A 117 -8.53 -9.54 -7.35
C PRO A 117 -9.07 -8.93 -6.05
N VAL A 118 -8.30 -9.01 -4.95
CA VAL A 118 -8.70 -8.38 -3.67
C VAL A 118 -8.73 -6.87 -3.80
N LEU A 119 -7.68 -6.26 -4.36
CA LEU A 119 -7.61 -4.81 -4.53
C LEU A 119 -8.62 -4.30 -5.57
N LEU A 120 -8.86 -5.03 -6.65
CA LEU A 120 -9.92 -4.70 -7.60
C LEU A 120 -11.29 -4.69 -6.92
N SER A 121 -11.59 -5.70 -6.10
CA SER A 121 -12.87 -5.79 -5.38
C SER A 121 -13.06 -4.60 -4.44
N LEU A 122 -12.00 -4.19 -3.75
CA LEU A 122 -12.02 -3.00 -2.89
C LEU A 122 -12.19 -1.71 -3.70
N ILE A 123 -11.53 -1.58 -4.85
CA ILE A 123 -11.68 -0.43 -5.75
C ILE A 123 -13.11 -0.36 -6.31
N VAL A 124 -13.70 -1.49 -6.68
CA VAL A 124 -15.10 -1.55 -7.16
C VAL A 124 -16.07 -1.14 -6.05
N LEU A 125 -15.87 -1.62 -4.83
CA LEU A 125 -16.71 -1.23 -3.69
C LEU A 125 -16.57 0.26 -3.36
N ALA A 126 -15.33 0.77 -3.41
CA ALA A 126 -15.02 2.19 -3.26
C ALA A 126 -15.68 3.05 -4.34
N ALA A 127 -15.59 2.63 -5.61
CA ALA A 127 -16.22 3.29 -6.75
C ALA A 127 -17.75 3.30 -6.63
N TRP A 128 -18.34 2.20 -6.17
CA TRP A 128 -19.77 2.09 -5.91
C TRP A 128 -20.22 3.03 -4.79
N ALA A 129 -19.47 3.11 -3.69
CA ALA A 129 -19.75 4.02 -2.58
C ALA A 129 -19.56 5.50 -2.97
N ALA A 130 -18.63 5.81 -3.88
CA ALA A 130 -18.37 7.15 -4.38
C ALA A 130 -19.29 7.57 -5.54
N GLY A 131 -19.99 6.63 -6.17
CA GLY A 131 -20.78 6.87 -7.39
C GLY A 131 -19.96 7.12 -8.65
N ASP A 132 -18.66 6.78 -8.64
CA ASP A 132 -17.74 7.02 -9.77
C ASP A 132 -17.21 5.71 -10.36
N GLY A 133 -17.95 5.17 -11.33
CA GLY A 133 -17.56 3.97 -12.06
C GLY A 133 -16.32 4.14 -12.96
N ALA A 134 -15.93 5.38 -13.30
CA ALA A 134 -14.78 5.61 -14.16
C ALA A 134 -13.45 5.19 -13.49
N VAL A 135 -13.42 5.18 -12.15
CA VAL A 135 -12.29 4.70 -11.34
C VAL A 135 -11.96 3.24 -11.66
N VAL A 136 -12.98 2.39 -11.86
CA VAL A 136 -12.77 0.96 -12.16
C VAL A 136 -12.12 0.79 -13.53
N GLY A 137 -12.60 1.53 -14.54
CA GLY A 137 -12.02 1.51 -15.88
C GLY A 137 -10.57 2.00 -15.89
N ARG A 138 -10.28 3.10 -15.17
CA ARG A 138 -8.92 3.61 -15.00
C ARG A 138 -7.99 2.61 -14.30
N ALA A 139 -8.48 1.96 -13.24
CA ALA A 139 -7.71 0.93 -12.53
C ALA A 139 -7.35 -0.23 -13.48
N LEU A 140 -8.33 -0.77 -14.21
CA LEU A 140 -8.08 -1.86 -15.15
C LEU A 140 -7.09 -1.46 -16.25
N LEU A 141 -7.26 -0.27 -16.85
CA LEU A 141 -6.35 0.23 -17.88
C LEU A 141 -4.94 0.45 -17.35
N GLY A 142 -4.79 1.12 -16.21
CA GLY A 142 -3.47 1.37 -15.61
C GLY A 142 -2.75 0.10 -15.20
N GLY A 143 -3.49 -0.91 -14.72
CA GLY A 143 -2.98 -2.24 -14.45
C GLY A 143 -2.50 -2.95 -15.71
N LEU A 144 -3.34 -2.98 -16.74
CA LEU A 144 -3.05 -3.66 -18.00
C LEU A 144 -1.84 -3.05 -18.71
N VAL A 145 -1.80 -1.72 -18.83
CA VAL A 145 -0.70 -0.99 -19.48
C VAL A 145 0.60 -1.23 -18.75
N LEU A 146 0.62 -1.11 -17.42
CA LEU A 146 1.86 -1.30 -16.66
C LEU A 146 2.35 -2.76 -16.72
N THR A 147 1.43 -3.72 -16.64
CA THR A 147 1.75 -5.14 -16.83
C THR A 147 2.31 -5.40 -18.22
N ALA A 148 1.73 -4.82 -19.26
CA ALA A 148 2.19 -4.99 -20.64
C ALA A 148 3.61 -4.43 -20.82
N CYS A 149 3.90 -3.24 -20.27
CA CYS A 149 5.25 -2.68 -20.28
C CYS A 149 6.26 -3.60 -19.59
N TYR A 150 5.94 -4.12 -18.41
CA TYR A 150 6.82 -5.01 -17.66
C TYR A 150 6.97 -6.38 -18.34
N ALA A 151 5.90 -6.91 -18.92
CA ALA A 151 5.93 -8.14 -19.71
C ALA A 151 6.81 -7.97 -20.95
N PHE A 152 6.72 -6.84 -21.64
CA PHE A 152 7.57 -6.53 -22.80
C PHE A 152 9.05 -6.50 -22.42
N VAL A 153 9.40 -5.82 -21.32
CA VAL A 153 10.78 -5.81 -20.79
C VAL A 153 11.24 -7.21 -20.38
N HIS A 154 10.37 -8.00 -19.75
CA HIS A 154 10.68 -9.37 -19.35
C HIS A 154 10.91 -10.30 -20.55
N LEU A 155 10.15 -10.11 -21.64
CA LEU A 155 10.34 -10.88 -22.88
C LEU A 155 11.66 -10.52 -23.58
N LEU A 156 12.08 -9.26 -23.51
CA LEU A 156 13.34 -8.81 -24.09
C LEU A 156 14.55 -9.19 -23.23
N SER A 157 14.42 -9.20 -21.90
CA SER A 157 15.49 -9.52 -20.98
C SER A 157 14.98 -10.32 -19.77
N PRO A 158 14.70 -11.63 -19.97
CA PRO A 158 14.19 -12.48 -18.90
C PRO A 158 15.22 -12.71 -17.78
N GLN A 159 16.49 -12.41 -18.03
CA GLN A 159 17.57 -12.46 -17.04
C GLN A 159 17.61 -11.21 -16.14
N ALA A 160 17.08 -10.08 -16.60
CA ALA A 160 17.07 -8.83 -15.84
C ALA A 160 15.90 -8.73 -14.85
N MET A 161 14.78 -9.38 -15.15
CA MET A 161 13.53 -9.18 -14.41
C MET A 161 12.77 -10.49 -14.21
N GLY A 162 12.28 -10.75 -13.00
CA GLY A 162 11.55 -11.98 -12.68
C GLY A 162 10.07 -11.90 -13.06
N ALA A 163 9.44 -13.04 -13.34
CA ALA A 163 8.00 -13.10 -13.62
C ALA A 163 7.10 -12.58 -12.46
N GLY A 164 7.64 -12.52 -11.23
CA GLY A 164 6.97 -11.93 -10.08
C GLY A 164 6.77 -10.41 -10.19
N ASP A 165 7.71 -9.70 -10.82
CA ASP A 165 7.68 -8.25 -10.96
C ASP A 165 6.56 -7.82 -11.92
N VAL A 166 6.36 -8.60 -12.99
CA VAL A 166 5.27 -8.39 -13.97
C VAL A 166 3.90 -8.49 -13.31
N LYS A 167 3.70 -9.46 -12.41
CA LYS A 167 2.43 -9.62 -11.69
C LYS A 167 2.20 -8.51 -10.66
N LEU A 168 3.28 -8.02 -10.04
CA LEU A 168 3.19 -6.92 -9.09
C LEU A 168 2.89 -5.59 -9.78
N ALA A 169 3.43 -5.40 -10.99
CA ALA A 169 3.13 -4.27 -11.87
C ALA A 169 1.62 -4.14 -12.17
N MET A 170 0.89 -5.26 -12.29
CA MET A 170 -0.57 -5.24 -12.42
C MET A 170 -1.21 -4.56 -11.21
N THR A 171 -0.87 -5.00 -10.01
CA THR A 171 -1.45 -4.48 -8.76
C THR A 171 -1.10 -3.00 -8.55
N VAL A 172 0.16 -2.65 -8.80
CA VAL A 172 0.67 -1.27 -8.69
C VAL A 172 -0.05 -0.35 -9.67
N GLY A 173 -0.13 -0.75 -10.95
CA GLY A 173 -0.76 0.04 -11.99
C GLY A 173 -2.27 0.23 -11.76
N MET A 174 -2.95 -0.80 -11.23
CA MET A 174 -4.37 -0.70 -10.89
C MET A 174 -4.62 0.34 -9.80
N VAL A 175 -3.88 0.24 -8.70
CA VAL A 175 -4.06 1.12 -7.56
C VAL A 175 -3.66 2.55 -7.87
N SER A 176 -2.54 2.77 -8.56
CA SER A 176 -2.08 4.12 -8.86
C SER A 176 -2.96 4.83 -9.89
N ALA A 177 -3.46 4.12 -10.91
CA ALA A 177 -4.41 4.69 -11.86
C ALA A 177 -5.81 4.90 -11.27
N ALA A 178 -6.21 4.10 -10.27
CA ALA A 178 -7.45 4.32 -9.54
C ALA A 178 -7.42 5.68 -8.80
N VAL A 179 -6.28 6.04 -8.19
CA VAL A 179 -6.07 7.35 -7.57
C VAL A 179 -6.08 8.47 -8.63
N SER A 180 -5.09 8.50 -9.53
CA SER A 180 -4.98 9.57 -10.54
C SER A 180 -4.07 9.16 -11.70
N TRP A 181 -4.31 9.66 -12.91
CA TRP A 181 -3.39 9.47 -14.05
C TRP A 181 -2.00 10.09 -13.81
N PRO A 182 -1.87 11.31 -13.25
CA PRO A 182 -0.58 11.84 -12.86
C PRO A 182 0.12 11.00 -11.79
N GLY A 183 -0.63 10.46 -10.83
CA GLY A 183 -0.14 9.55 -9.81
C GLY A 183 0.36 8.24 -10.41
N TRP A 184 -0.36 7.68 -11.38
CA TRP A 184 0.08 6.54 -12.17
C TRP A 184 1.43 6.82 -12.84
N LEU A 185 1.56 7.92 -13.59
CA LEU A 185 2.83 8.29 -14.23
C LEU A 185 3.98 8.44 -13.23
N LEU A 186 3.73 9.09 -12.07
CA LEU A 186 4.72 9.20 -11.00
C LEU A 186 5.17 7.82 -10.50
N THR A 187 4.23 6.88 -10.29
CA THR A 187 4.58 5.52 -9.88
C THR A 187 5.35 4.76 -10.95
N VAL A 188 4.99 4.93 -12.23
CA VAL A 188 5.70 4.31 -13.37
C VAL A 188 7.13 4.83 -13.50
N ILE A 189 7.38 6.10 -13.19
CA ILE A 189 8.72 6.69 -13.25
C ILE A 189 9.53 6.37 -12.00
N LEU A 190 8.93 6.48 -10.81
CA LEU A 190 9.64 6.25 -9.53
C LEU A 190 10.04 4.79 -9.34
N ALA A 191 9.21 3.84 -9.76
CA ALA A 191 9.49 2.41 -9.65
C ALA A 191 10.86 2.00 -10.27
N PRO A 192 11.14 2.27 -11.55
CA PRO A 192 12.43 1.96 -12.17
C PRO A 192 13.56 2.85 -11.64
N LEU A 193 13.28 4.10 -11.24
CA LEU A 193 14.31 4.99 -10.68
C LEU A 193 14.85 4.46 -9.35
N ILE A 194 13.96 4.10 -8.42
CA ILE A 194 14.33 3.57 -7.10
C ILE A 194 15.04 2.23 -7.26
N THR A 195 14.54 1.39 -8.16
CA THR A 195 15.15 0.10 -8.52
C THR A 195 16.56 0.29 -9.10
N GLY A 196 16.72 1.21 -10.05
CA GLY A 196 17.99 1.49 -10.70
C GLY A 196 19.02 2.07 -9.75
N VAL A 197 18.62 3.01 -8.89
CA VAL A 197 19.51 3.59 -7.85
C VAL A 197 19.91 2.54 -6.82
N ALA A 198 18.97 1.70 -6.35
CA ALA A 198 19.28 0.61 -5.43
C ALA A 198 20.28 -0.37 -6.07
N GLY A 199 20.11 -0.68 -7.36
CA GLY A 199 21.03 -1.53 -8.10
C GLY A 199 22.42 -0.93 -8.27
N LEU A 200 22.48 0.37 -8.56
CA LEU A 200 23.72 1.10 -8.68
C LEU A 200 24.50 1.13 -7.35
N VAL A 201 23.83 1.43 -6.24
CA VAL A 201 24.45 1.44 -4.89
C VAL A 201 24.96 0.05 -4.51
N ILE A 202 24.23 -1.02 -4.83
CA ILE A 202 24.67 -2.39 -4.56
C ILE A 202 25.89 -2.74 -5.41
N ALA A 203 25.88 -2.39 -6.70
CA ALA A 203 27.01 -2.60 -7.61
C ALA A 203 28.28 -1.87 -7.10
N PHE A 204 28.15 -0.60 -6.70
CA PHE A 204 29.25 0.19 -6.15
C PHE A 204 29.78 -0.32 -4.80
N ARG A 205 28.91 -0.86 -3.93
CA ARG A 205 29.32 -1.30 -2.58
C ARG A 205 29.83 -2.73 -2.52
N ARG A 206 29.52 -3.57 -3.51
CA ARG A 206 29.84 -5.02 -3.47
C ARG A 206 30.68 -5.53 -4.63
N GLY A 207 31.06 -4.69 -5.60
CA GLY A 207 32.01 -5.05 -6.66
C GLY A 207 31.53 -6.18 -7.59
N GLY A 208 30.21 -6.33 -7.78
CA GLY A 208 29.65 -7.39 -8.63
C GLY A 208 28.16 -7.22 -8.95
N THR A 209 27.67 -8.00 -9.92
CA THR A 209 26.28 -8.06 -10.42
C THR A 209 25.35 -8.83 -9.48
N ALA A 210 25.24 -8.41 -8.22
CA ALA A 210 24.30 -9.03 -7.30
C ALA A 210 22.85 -8.65 -7.68
N PRO A 211 21.90 -9.60 -7.79
CA PRO A 211 20.52 -9.31 -8.14
C PRO A 211 19.88 -8.36 -7.11
N VAL A 212 19.27 -7.29 -7.62
CA VAL A 212 18.75 -6.15 -6.88
C VAL A 212 17.31 -6.44 -6.45
N PRO A 213 16.92 -6.24 -5.19
CA PRO A 213 15.53 -6.36 -4.77
C PRO A 213 14.68 -5.23 -5.39
N HIS A 214 13.76 -5.57 -6.31
CA HIS A 214 12.91 -4.61 -7.03
C HIS A 214 11.63 -4.25 -6.25
N GLY A 215 11.26 -5.08 -5.28
CA GLY A 215 9.99 -4.98 -4.54
C GLY A 215 9.80 -3.63 -3.84
N PRO A 216 10.74 -3.15 -3.01
CA PRO A 216 10.56 -1.91 -2.24
C PRO A 216 10.32 -0.67 -3.12
N GLY A 217 10.99 -0.59 -4.28
CA GLY A 217 10.87 0.55 -5.18
C GLY A 217 9.48 0.69 -5.81
N MET A 218 8.75 -0.41 -5.97
CA MET A 218 7.41 -0.39 -6.54
C MET A 218 6.30 -0.09 -5.53
N VAL A 219 6.32 -0.73 -4.36
CA VAL A 219 5.18 -0.68 -3.42
C VAL A 219 5.19 0.53 -2.49
N ILE A 220 6.35 1.15 -2.22
CA ILE A 220 6.44 2.34 -1.37
C ILE A 220 5.75 3.56 -2.02
N PRO A 221 6.03 3.91 -3.30
CA PRO A 221 5.39 5.04 -3.95
C PRO A 221 3.87 4.88 -4.04
N VAL A 222 3.38 3.65 -4.25
CA VAL A 222 1.94 3.37 -4.33
C VAL A 222 1.24 3.65 -3.01
N TRP A 223 1.78 3.17 -1.89
CA TRP A 223 1.17 3.42 -0.58
C TRP A 223 1.17 4.91 -0.23
N LEU A 224 2.25 5.63 -0.55
CA LEU A 224 2.32 7.08 -0.38
C LEU A 224 1.28 7.80 -1.24
N LEU A 225 1.12 7.41 -2.50
CA LEU A 225 0.13 7.99 -3.40
C LEU A 225 -1.29 7.81 -2.83
N VAL A 226 -1.64 6.57 -2.48
CA VAL A 226 -2.97 6.20 -1.96
C VAL A 226 -3.29 6.91 -0.65
N THR A 227 -2.28 7.10 0.22
CA THR A 227 -2.48 7.69 1.55
C THR A 227 -2.44 9.22 1.52
N PHE A 228 -1.63 9.82 0.63
CA PHE A 228 -1.38 11.27 0.65
C PHE A 228 -2.07 12.07 -0.46
N ARG A 229 -2.54 11.42 -1.52
CA ARG A 229 -3.28 12.02 -2.62
C ARG A 229 -4.63 11.30 -2.77
N PRO A 230 -5.65 11.65 -1.97
CA PRO A 230 -7.02 11.28 -2.31
C PRO A 230 -7.48 12.00 -3.58
#